data_AF-A0A4V3A365-F1
#
_entry.id   AF-A0A4V3A365-F1
#
_cell.length_a   1.000
_cell.length_b   1.000
_cell.length_c   1.000
_cell.angle_alpha   90.00
_cell.angle_beta   90.00
_cell.angle_gamma   90.00
#
_symmetry.space_group_name_H-M   'P 1'
#
loop_
_entity.id
_entity.type
_entity.pdbx_description
1 polymer ?
#
loop_
_entity_poly.entity_id
_entity_poly.type
_entity_poly.pdbx_seq_one_letter_code
_entity_poly.pdbx_strand_id
1 'polypeptide(L)'
;MLITILMIIFILLMLGISYYLFKHRKQSFMVFHPESNQNLQHLLITTSYSLLIISIFAIVATATQSTILISIALLLGVVAVIAFELMLLTYFPKK
;
A
#
# COMPACT_ATOMS: atom_id res chain seq x y z
N MET A 1 -9.25 8.97 -21.36
CA MET A 1 -9.51 10.08 -20.41
C MET A 1 -10.03 9.60 -19.06
N LEU A 2 -11.14 8.83 -18.99
CA LEU A 2 -11.68 8.32 -17.71
C LEU A 2 -10.69 7.41 -16.95
N ILE A 3 -10.08 6.44 -17.65
CA ILE A 3 -9.11 5.49 -17.06
C ILE A 3 -7.91 6.23 -16.45
N THR A 4 -7.40 7.26 -17.13
CA THR A 4 -6.27 8.06 -16.65
C THR A 4 -6.60 8.78 -15.35
N ILE A 5 -7.79 9.37 -15.23
CA ILE A 5 -8.25 10.03 -14.00
C ILE A 5 -8.35 9.01 -12.86
N LEU A 6 -8.92 7.84 -13.13
CA LEU A 6 -9.03 6.76 -12.15
C LEU A 6 -7.66 6.28 -11.68
N MET A 7 -6.69 6.15 -12.59
CA MET A 7 -5.31 5.80 -12.27
C MET A 7 -4.62 6.85 -11.42
N ILE A 8 -4.84 8.14 -11.68
CA ILE A 8 -4.31 9.23 -10.85
C ILE A 8 -4.85 9.11 -9.42
N ILE A 9 -6.15 8.87 -9.26
CA ILE A 9 -6.77 8.66 -7.93
C ILE A 9 -6.16 7.43 -7.26
N PHE A 10 -6.03 6.32 -7.99
CA PHE A 10 -5.41 5.09 -7.49
C PHE A 10 -3.97 5.32 -7.01
N ILE A 11 -3.16 6.03 -7.78
CA ILE A 11 -1.77 6.38 -7.43
C ILE A 11 -1.75 7.26 -6.16
N LEU A 12 -2.63 8.26 -6.07
CA LEU A 12 -2.72 9.13 -4.90
C LEU A 12 -3.13 8.36 -3.64
N LEU A 13 -4.07 7.43 -3.75
CA LEU A 13 -4.47 6.56 -2.64
C LEU A 13 -3.31 5.64 -2.21
N MET A 14 -2.65 4.97 -3.15
CA MET A 14 -1.49 4.11 -2.87
C MET A 14 -0.36 4.87 -2.18
N LEU A 15 -0.04 6.07 -2.67
CA LEU A 15 0.95 6.95 -2.05
C LEU A 15 0.51 7.42 -0.67
N GLY A 16 -0.76 7.80 -0.51
CA GLY A 16 -1.34 8.21 0.77
C GLY A 16 -1.25 7.10 1.82
N ILE A 17 -1.60 5.87 1.44
CA ILE A 17 -1.51 4.69 2.30
C ILE A 17 -0.05 4.39 2.63
N SER A 18 0.83 4.33 1.62
CA SER A 18 2.27 4.11 1.82
C SER A 18 2.88 5.13 2.79
N TYR A 19 2.56 6.42 2.62
CA TYR A 19 3.00 7.49 3.49
C TYR A 19 2.41 7.36 4.90
N TYR A 20 1.12 7.04 5.01
CA TYR A 20 0.45 6.84 6.29
C TYR A 20 1.10 5.72 7.11
N LEU A 21 1.32 4.55 6.50
CA LEU A 21 2.03 3.43 7.12
C LEU A 21 3.46 3.83 7.54
N PHE A 22 4.16 4.56 6.68
CA PHE A 22 5.54 4.97 6.96
C PHE A 22 5.61 5.97 8.11
N LYS A 23 4.62 6.87 8.23
CA LYS A 23 4.54 7.83 9.33
C LYS A 23 4.18 7.14 10.65
N HIS A 24 3.24 6.20 10.63
CA HIS A 24 2.75 5.50 11.83
C HIS A 24 3.58 4.28 12.22
N ARG A 25 4.72 4.02 11.56
CA ARG A 25 5.66 2.93 11.91
C ARG A 25 6.22 2.98 13.35
N LYS A 26 6.13 4.13 14.03
CA LYS A 26 6.69 4.39 15.36
C LYS A 26 5.65 4.95 16.34
N GLN A 27 4.38 4.99 15.93
CA GLN A 27 3.29 5.52 16.74
C GLN A 27 2.14 4.54 16.68
N SER A 28 1.51 4.29 17.82
CA SER A 28 0.23 3.59 17.88
C SER A 28 -0.78 4.20 16.89
N PHE A 29 -1.37 3.33 16.07
CA PHE A 29 -2.44 3.72 15.15
C PHE A 29 -3.60 2.72 15.28
N MET A 30 -4.82 3.25 15.39
CA MET A 30 -6.01 2.46 15.69
C MET A 30 -5.81 1.53 16.92
N VAL A 31 -5.70 0.23 16.68
CA VAL A 31 -5.58 -0.83 17.70
C VAL A 31 -4.17 -1.44 17.72
N PHE A 32 -3.32 -1.01 16.78
CA PHE A 32 -2.01 -1.57 16.53
C PHE A 32 -0.94 -0.73 17.23
N HIS A 33 -0.08 -1.41 17.98
CA HIS A 33 0.99 -0.80 18.76
C HIS A 33 2.36 -1.23 18.17
N PRO A 34 2.76 -0.70 16.99
CA PRO A 34 4.04 -1.04 16.37
C PRO A 34 5.25 -0.65 17.21
N GLU A 35 5.09 0.25 18.19
CA GLU A 35 6.09 0.59 19.20
C GLU A 35 6.44 -0.57 20.15
N SER A 36 5.50 -1.49 20.39
CA SER A 36 5.69 -2.64 21.28
C SER A 36 6.09 -3.92 20.54
N ASN A 37 6.04 -3.93 19.21
CA ASN A 37 6.26 -5.14 18.42
C ASN A 37 7.10 -4.84 17.16
N GLN A 38 8.37 -5.23 17.21
CA GLN A 38 9.32 -5.04 16.10
C GLN A 38 8.86 -5.72 14.80
N ASN A 39 8.16 -6.87 14.86
CA ASN A 39 7.66 -7.54 13.67
C ASN A 39 6.56 -6.72 12.98
N LEU A 40 5.67 -6.12 13.76
CA LEU A 40 4.63 -5.24 13.23
C LEU A 40 5.25 -3.98 12.61
N GLN A 41 6.24 -3.38 13.28
CA GLN A 41 6.99 -2.25 12.72
C GLN A 41 7.70 -2.61 11.40
N HIS A 42 8.36 -3.76 11.33
CA HIS A 42 8.98 -4.25 10.09
C HIS A 42 7.94 -4.45 9.00
N LEU A 43 6.79 -5.05 9.32
CA LEU A 43 5.67 -5.23 8.40
C LEU A 43 5.21 -3.91 7.77
N LEU A 44 4.94 -2.90 8.61
CA LEU A 44 4.53 -1.56 8.17
C LEU A 44 5.57 -0.94 7.22
N ILE A 45 6.86 -1.06 7.53
CA ILE A 45 7.93 -0.54 6.69
C ILE A 45 8.01 -1.28 5.35
N THR A 46 7.98 -2.62 5.36
CA THR A 46 8.03 -3.42 4.14
C THR A 46 6.83 -3.16 3.23
N THR A 47 5.62 -3.04 3.81
CA THR A 47 4.41 -2.72 3.06
C THR A 47 4.48 -1.30 2.49
N SER A 48 4.94 -0.31 3.27
CA SER A 48 5.13 1.05 2.75
C SER A 48 6.04 1.08 1.53
N TYR A 49 7.21 0.42 1.58
CA TYR A 49 8.12 0.38 0.44
C TYR A 49 7.52 -0.38 -0.75
N SER A 50 6.83 -1.49 -0.51
CA SER A 50 6.13 -2.24 -1.57
C SER A 50 5.10 -1.37 -2.28
N LEU A 51 4.22 -0.70 -1.53
CA LEU A 51 3.19 0.20 -2.09
C LEU A 51 3.81 1.39 -2.84
N LEU A 52 4.93 1.92 -2.35
CA LEU A 52 5.66 2.99 -3.02
C LEU A 52 6.19 2.52 -4.38
N ILE A 53 6.84 1.35 -4.44
CA ILE A 53 7.34 0.78 -5.70
C ILE A 53 6.19 0.53 -6.69
N ILE A 54 5.07 -0.03 -6.24
CA ILE A 54 3.90 -0.28 -7.09
C ILE A 54 3.30 1.05 -7.59
N SER A 55 3.29 2.11 -6.76
CA SER A 55 2.81 3.42 -7.18
C SER A 55 3.69 4.06 -8.26
N ILE A 56 5.01 3.92 -8.17
CA ILE A 56 5.94 4.37 -9.23
C ILE A 56 5.69 3.58 -10.51
N PHE A 57 5.52 2.26 -10.41
CA PHE A 57 5.18 1.43 -11.56
C PHE A 57 3.84 1.83 -12.20
N ALA A 58 2.83 2.15 -11.39
CA ALA A 58 1.54 2.63 -11.87
C ALA A 58 1.63 3.99 -12.58
N ILE A 59 2.52 4.89 -12.16
CA ILE A 59 2.81 6.15 -12.87
C ILE A 59 3.36 5.86 -14.26
N VAL A 60 4.35 4.96 -14.38
CA VAL A 60 4.95 4.56 -15.66
C VAL A 60 3.91 3.87 -16.57
N ALA A 61 3.10 2.97 -16.01
CA ALA A 61 2.01 2.31 -16.73
C ALA A 61 0.98 3.31 -17.27
N THR A 62 0.67 4.36 -16.50
CA THR A 62 -0.26 5.41 -16.90
C THR A 62 0.33 6.31 -17.98
N ALA A 63 1.62 6.66 -17.87
CA ALA A 63 2.31 7.51 -18.83
C ALA A 63 2.44 6.85 -20.21
N THR A 64 2.69 5.54 -20.25
CA THR A 64 2.77 4.76 -21.50
C THR A 64 1.41 4.44 -22.12
N GLN A 65 0.31 4.72 -21.41
CA GLN A 65 -1.07 4.37 -21.80
C GLN A 65 -1.26 2.90 -22.21
N SER A 66 -0.40 2.01 -21.74
CA SER A 66 -0.45 0.59 -22.06
C SER A 66 -1.49 -0.11 -21.19
N THR A 67 -2.53 -0.65 -21.80
CA THR A 67 -3.61 -1.35 -21.09
C THR A 67 -3.08 -2.55 -20.31
N ILE A 68 -2.06 -3.24 -20.85
CA ILE A 68 -1.42 -4.39 -20.22
C ILE A 68 -0.70 -3.97 -18.93
N LEU A 69 0.11 -2.90 -18.98
CA LEU A 69 0.85 -2.41 -17.81
C LEU A 69 -0.10 -1.87 -16.73
N ILE A 70 -1.16 -1.17 -17.13
CA ILE A 70 -2.19 -0.67 -16.21
C ILE A 70 -2.84 -1.84 -15.47
N SER A 71 -3.21 -2.89 -16.19
CA SER A 71 -3.83 -4.09 -15.61
C SER A 71 -2.90 -4.78 -14.60
N ILE A 72 -1.62 -4.92 -14.93
CA ILE A 72 -0.61 -5.49 -14.03
C ILE A 72 -0.45 -4.61 -12.77
N ALA A 73 -0.36 -3.29 -12.93
CA ALA A 73 -0.20 -2.37 -11.81
C ALA A 73 -1.38 -2.42 -10.83
N LEU A 74 -2.61 -2.50 -11.37
CA LEU A 74 -3.83 -2.65 -10.56
C LEU A 74 -3.83 -3.99 -9.82
N LEU A 75 -3.52 -5.08 -10.50
CA LEU A 75 -3.51 -6.42 -9.92
C LEU A 75 -2.47 -6.52 -8.79
N LEU A 76 -1.26 -5.99 -9.00
CA LEU A 76 -0.23 -5.91 -7.97
C LEU A 76 -0.67 -5.06 -6.77
N GLY A 77 -1.31 -3.91 -7.02
CA GLY A 77 -1.81 -3.04 -5.95
C GLY A 77 -2.86 -3.73 -5.09
N VAL A 78 -3.84 -4.40 -5.71
CA VAL A 78 -4.88 -5.15 -4.99
C VAL A 78 -4.28 -6.27 -4.16
N VAL A 79 -3.37 -7.07 -4.74
CA VAL A 79 -2.71 -8.18 -4.02
C VAL A 79 -1.90 -7.66 -2.84
N ALA A 80 -1.15 -6.56 -3.01
CA ALA A 80 -0.35 -5.97 -1.94
C ALA A 80 -1.20 -5.46 -0.78
N VAL A 81 -2.33 -4.79 -1.07
CA VAL A 81 -3.25 -4.29 -0.04
C VAL A 81 -3.91 -5.45 0.71
N ILE A 82 -4.41 -6.47 0.00
CA ILE A 82 -5.03 -7.65 0.63
C ILE A 82 -4.01 -8.40 1.49
N ALA A 83 -2.80 -8.63 0.99
CA ALA A 83 -1.75 -9.31 1.74
C ALA A 83 -1.42 -8.54 3.03
N PHE A 84 -1.34 -7.20 2.94
CA PHE A 84 -1.13 -6.37 4.11
C PHE A 84 -2.27 -6.47 5.12
N GLU A 85 -3.54 -6.37 4.69
CA GLU A 85 -4.70 -6.49 5.59
C GLU A 85 -4.77 -7.85 6.29
N LEU A 86 -4.49 -8.95 5.57
CA LEU A 86 -4.41 -10.29 6.14
C LEU A 86 -3.28 -10.43 7.17
N MET A 87 -2.11 -9.86 6.87
CA MET A 87 -1.01 -9.83 7.82
C MET A 87 -1.36 -9.00 9.05
N LEU A 88 -2.04 -7.87 8.87
CA LEU A 88 -2.48 -6.99 9.94
C LEU A 88 -3.45 -7.68 10.90
N LEU A 89 -4.39 -8.47 10.37
CA LEU A 89 -5.35 -9.27 11.16
C LEU A 89 -4.68 -10.24 12.14
N THR A 90 -3.46 -10.71 11.83
CA THR A 90 -2.71 -11.59 12.73
C THR A 90 -2.29 -10.87 14.02
N TYR A 91 -2.17 -9.55 13.98
CA TYR A 91 -1.80 -8.70 15.12
C TYR A 91 -3.01 -8.07 15.81
N PHE A 92 -4.23 -8.37 15.36
CA PHE A 92 -5.43 -7.89 16.04
C PHE A 92 -5.50 -8.50 17.45
N PRO A 93 -5.76 -7.71 18.50
CA PRO A 93 -5.91 -8.25 19.84
C PRO A 93 -7.10 -9.22 19.86
N LYS A 94 -6.80 -10.52 20.00
CA LYS A 94 -7.81 -11.55 20.19
C LYS A 94 -8.42 -11.32 21.57
N LYS A 95 -9.70 -10.95 21.60
CA LYS A 95 -10.50 -10.98 22.82
C LYS A 95 -10.64 -12.40 23.33
#